data_AF-A0A944N0M9-F1
#
_entry.id   AF-A0A944N0M9-F1
#
_cell.length_a   1.000
_cell.length_b   1.000
_cell.length_c   1.000
_cell.angle_alpha   90.00
_cell.angle_beta   90.00
_cell.angle_gamma   90.00
#
_symmetry.space_group_name_H-M   'P 1'
#
loop_
_entity.id
_entity.type
_entity.pdbx_description
1 polymer ?
#
loop_
_entity_poly.entity_id
_entity_poly.type
_entity_poly.pdbx_seq_one_letter_code
_entity_poly.pdbx_strand_id
1 'polypeptide(L)'
;MDLKIQRPSPTCNQTGSEFKAGDVIFSALVREEGNLVRRDWSCDAWASPPDGTLAWWRSVVPEQIDHGASLAPVEVLLDTLESLADQPEEASLRYLLALQLLRRKVLRFAESRSEG
;
A
#
# COMPACT_ATOMS: atom_id res chain seq x y z
N MET A 1 9.62 15.26 -3.99
CA MET A 1 8.20 15.54 -4.32
C MET A 1 7.37 14.58 -3.49
N ASP A 2 6.69 15.06 -2.45
CA ASP A 2 5.83 14.22 -1.62
C ASP A 2 4.51 13.96 -2.36
N LEU A 3 4.42 12.83 -3.05
CA LEU A 3 3.18 12.38 -3.66
C LEU A 3 2.24 11.86 -2.56
N LYS A 4 1.40 12.73 -2.00
CA LYS A 4 0.37 12.33 -1.02
C LYS A 4 -0.78 11.62 -1.74
N ILE A 5 -0.85 10.30 -1.58
CA ILE A 5 -1.99 9.51 -2.04
C ILE A 5 -3.13 9.63 -1.04
N GLN A 6 -4.33 9.95 -1.52
CA GLN A 6 -5.53 10.05 -0.70
C GLN A 6 -5.94 8.68 -0.12
N ARG A 7 -6.59 8.70 1.04
CA ARG A 7 -7.20 7.50 1.63
C ARG A 7 -8.31 6.96 0.70
N PRO A 8 -8.63 5.66 0.77
CA PRO A 8 -9.78 5.11 0.06
C PRO A 8 -11.06 5.87 0.40
N SER A 9 -11.87 6.14 -0.62
CA SER A 9 -13.25 6.60 -0.46
C SER A 9 -14.10 5.47 0.14
N PRO A 10 -15.02 5.76 1.06
CA PRO A 10 -15.99 4.77 1.54
C PRO A 10 -17.09 4.49 0.51
N THR A 11 -17.19 5.28 -0.57
CA THR A 11 -18.24 5.18 -1.58
C THR A 11 -17.68 5.12 -3.00
N CYS A 12 -18.44 4.47 -3.89
CA CYS A 12 -18.16 4.42 -5.31
C CYS A 12 -18.27 5.81 -5.95
N ASN A 13 -17.24 6.20 -6.70
CA ASN A 13 -17.14 7.47 -7.42
C ASN A 13 -18.25 7.65 -8.49
N GLN A 14 -18.78 6.57 -9.06
CA GLN A 14 -19.83 6.64 -10.08
C GLN A 14 -21.24 6.55 -9.49
N THR A 15 -21.49 5.60 -8.58
CA THR A 15 -22.85 5.33 -8.08
C THR A 15 -23.16 6.00 -6.75
N GLY A 16 -22.13 6.46 -6.02
CA GLY A 16 -22.26 6.97 -4.66
C GLY A 16 -22.56 5.90 -3.60
N SER A 17 -22.67 4.62 -4.00
CA SER A 17 -22.98 3.52 -3.09
C SER A 17 -21.82 3.26 -2.12
N GLU A 18 -22.15 2.96 -0.86
CA GLU A 18 -21.16 2.57 0.15
C GLU A 18 -20.54 1.21 -0.17
N PHE A 19 -19.23 1.10 0.07
CA PHE A 19 -18.50 -0.14 0.01
C PHE A 19 -18.68 -0.95 1.29
N LYS A 20 -18.84 -2.27 1.13
CA LYS A 20 -18.95 -3.24 2.22
C LYS A 20 -17.68 -4.07 2.32
N ALA A 21 -17.44 -4.63 3.50
CA ALA A 21 -16.38 -5.62 3.70
C ALA A 21 -16.50 -6.76 2.68
N GLY A 22 -15.38 -7.14 2.06
CA GLY A 22 -15.35 -8.15 1.02
C GLY A 22 -15.64 -7.62 -0.39
N ASP A 23 -16.12 -6.39 -0.55
CA ASP A 23 -16.36 -5.83 -1.88
C ASP A 23 -15.05 -5.72 -2.67
N VAL A 24 -15.11 -6.10 -3.95
CA VAL A 24 -14.04 -5.84 -4.90
C VAL A 24 -14.17 -4.40 -5.38
N ILE A 25 -13.08 -3.63 -5.21
CA ILE A 25 -12.98 -2.24 -5.66
C ILE A 25 -11.83 -2.06 -6.64
N PHE A 26 -12.02 -1.15 -7.58
CA PHE A 26 -10.98 -0.65 -8.46
C PHE A 26 -10.66 0.78 -8.10
N SER A 27 -9.38 1.08 -7.93
CA SER A 27 -8.90 2.41 -7.56
C SER A 27 -8.02 2.96 -8.67
N ALA A 28 -8.16 4.24 -8.99
CA ALA A 28 -7.29 4.93 -9.94
C ALA A 28 -6.72 6.21 -9.33
N LEU A 29 -5.45 6.50 -9.61
CA LEU A 29 -4.82 7.78 -9.38
C LEU A 29 -4.89 8.59 -10.67
N VAL A 30 -5.69 9.65 -10.65
CA VAL A 30 -5.97 10.49 -11.82
C VAL A 30 -5.35 11.86 -11.62
N ARG A 31 -4.75 12.42 -12.68
CA ARG A 31 -4.26 13.79 -12.67
C ARG A 31 -5.38 14.74 -13.08
N GLU A 32 -5.84 15.57 -12.14
CA GLU A 32 -6.91 16.55 -12.35
C GLU A 32 -6.44 17.93 -11.88
N GLU A 33 -6.49 18.94 -12.76
CA GLU A 33 -6.13 20.33 -12.45
C GLU A 33 -4.75 20.49 -11.78
N GLY A 34 -3.78 19.65 -12.18
CA GLY A 34 -2.43 19.64 -11.60
C GLY A 34 -2.30 18.85 -10.29
N ASN A 35 -3.41 18.41 -9.70
CA ASN A 35 -3.45 17.59 -8.50
C ASN A 35 -3.51 16.09 -8.83
N LEU A 36 -3.11 15.26 -7.87
CA LEU A 36 -3.28 13.81 -7.93
C LEU A 36 -4.44 13.41 -7.03
N VAL A 37 -5.51 12.91 -7.62
CA VAL A 37 -6.72 12.48 -6.90
C VAL A 37 -6.89 10.96 -7.01
N ARG A 38 -7.36 10.36 -5.92
CA ARG A 38 -7.77 8.96 -5.92
C ARG A 38 -9.27 8.90 -6.15
N ARG A 39 -9.69 8.03 -7.07
CA ARG A 39 -11.10 7.67 -7.26
C ARG A 39 -11.24 6.16 -7.12
N ASP A 40 -12.35 5.73 -6.52
CA ASP A 40 -12.63 4.32 -6.24
C ASP A 40 -13.97 3.92 -6.87
N TRP A 41 -14.04 2.75 -7.48
CA TRP A 41 -15.23 2.20 -8.12
C TRP A 41 -15.55 0.82 -7.57
N SER A 42 -16.84 0.49 -7.48
CA SER A 42 -17.26 -0.90 -7.30
C SER A 42 -16.90 -1.71 -8.52
N CYS A 43 -16.84 -3.04 -8.37
CA CYS A 43 -16.61 -3.94 -9.49
C CYS A 43 -17.58 -3.70 -10.65
N ASP A 44 -18.86 -3.50 -10.36
CA ASP A 44 -19.89 -3.31 -11.39
C ASP A 44 -19.83 -1.94 -12.08
N ALA A 45 -19.32 -0.92 -11.38
CA ALA A 45 -19.17 0.43 -11.92
C ALA A 45 -17.84 0.64 -12.66
N TRP A 46 -16.90 -0.30 -12.54
CA TRP A 46 -15.61 -0.18 -13.18
C TRP A 46 -15.65 -0.68 -14.63
N ALA A 47 -15.56 0.26 -15.58
CA ALA A 47 -15.44 -0.08 -17.00
C ALA A 47 -13.96 -0.19 -17.44
N SER A 48 -13.20 0.88 -17.21
CA SER A 48 -11.79 1.00 -17.55
C SER A 48 -11.16 2.17 -16.80
N PRO A 49 -9.82 2.27 -16.71
CA PRO A 49 -9.16 3.44 -16.16
C PRO A 49 -9.55 4.71 -16.92
N PRO A 50 -9.98 5.78 -16.24
CA PRO A 50 -10.33 7.03 -16.91
C PRO A 50 -9.11 7.74 -17.52
N ASP A 51 -9.36 8.67 -18.43
CA ASP A 51 -8.30 9.51 -19.01
C ASP A 51 -7.52 10.26 -17.93
N GLY A 52 -6.20 10.39 -18.12
CA GLY A 52 -5.32 11.00 -17.13
C GLY A 52 -4.98 10.11 -15.93
N THR A 53 -5.33 8.82 -15.96
CA THR A 53 -4.88 7.84 -14.96
C THR A 53 -3.37 7.63 -15.05
N LEU A 54 -2.68 7.82 -13.93
CA LEU A 54 -1.25 7.51 -13.78
C LEU A 54 -1.02 6.05 -13.36
N ALA A 55 -1.91 5.53 -12.50
CA ALA A 55 -1.87 4.15 -12.02
C ALA A 55 -3.26 3.73 -11.55
N TRP A 56 -3.55 2.43 -11.63
CA TRP A 56 -4.76 1.84 -11.06
C TRP A 56 -4.46 0.46 -10.48
N TRP A 57 -5.30 0.02 -9.55
CA TRP A 57 -5.19 -1.29 -8.94
C TRP A 57 -6.56 -1.84 -8.54
N ARG A 58 -6.63 -3.16 -8.44
CA ARG A 58 -7.76 -3.89 -7.87
C ARG A 58 -7.45 -4.25 -6.41
N SER A 59 -8.41 -4.04 -5.53
CA SER A 59 -8.31 -4.43 -4.11
C SER A 59 -9.64 -4.97 -3.59
N VAL A 60 -9.60 -5.51 -2.38
CA VAL A 60 -10.79 -5.94 -1.64
C VAL A 60 -10.91 -5.07 -0.41
N VAL A 61 -12.13 -4.62 -0.10
CA VAL A 61 -12.41 -3.86 1.12
C VAL A 61 -12.17 -4.77 2.31
N PRO A 62 -11.25 -4.42 3.22
CA PRO A 62 -10.93 -5.27 4.34
C PRO A 62 -12.15 -5.37 5.27
N GLU A 63 -12.34 -6.54 5.86
CA GLU A 63 -13.20 -6.68 7.02
C GLU A 63 -12.63 -5.82 8.16
N GLN A 64 -13.50 -5.15 8.94
CA GLN A 64 -13.05 -4.43 10.14
C GLN A 64 -12.66 -5.47 11.21
N ILE A 65 -11.50 -6.07 11.06
CA ILE A 65 -10.93 -6.97 12.05
C ILE A 65 -10.33 -6.08 13.14
N ASP A 66 -10.99 -6.00 14.29
CA ASP A 66 -10.64 -5.12 15.41
C ASP A 66 -9.27 -5.44 16.05
N HIS A 67 -8.62 -6.52 15.62
CA HIS A 67 -7.30 -6.90 16.09
C HIS A 67 -6.41 -7.26 14.89
N GLY A 68 -5.85 -6.25 14.24
CA GLY A 68 -4.70 -6.48 13.36
C GLY A 68 -3.64 -7.27 14.12
N ALA A 69 -3.02 -8.27 13.48
CA ALA A 69 -1.95 -9.03 14.09
C ALA A 69 -0.91 -8.06 14.66
N SER A 70 -0.78 -8.03 15.99
CA SER A 70 0.26 -7.25 16.63
C SER A 70 1.58 -7.87 16.20
N LEU A 71 2.39 -7.08 15.51
CA LEU A 71 3.75 -7.52 15.19
C LEU A 71 4.50 -7.81 16.49
N ALA A 72 5.48 -8.71 16.38
CA ALA A 72 6.44 -8.93 17.46
C ALA A 72 7.14 -7.61 17.86
N PRO A 73 7.71 -7.55 19.07
CA PRO A 73 8.59 -6.46 19.48
C PRO A 73 9.66 -6.16 18.43
N VAL A 74 10.11 -4.90 18.34
CA VAL A 74 11.03 -4.46 17.27
C VAL A 74 12.31 -5.29 17.24
N GLU A 75 12.80 -5.65 18.40
CA GLU A 75 14.04 -6.38 18.65
C GLU A 75 13.95 -7.78 18.06
N VAL A 76 12.82 -8.47 18.31
CA VAL A 76 12.54 -9.78 17.71
C VAL A 76 12.47 -9.68 16.18
N LEU A 77 11.91 -8.59 15.64
CA LEU A 77 11.84 -8.37 14.19
C LEU A 77 13.22 -8.08 13.58
N LEU A 78 14.10 -7.38 14.30
CA LEU A 78 15.48 -7.13 13.86
C LEU A 78 16.28 -8.42 13.86
N ASP A 79 16.21 -9.21 14.93
CA ASP A 79 16.85 -10.53 15.02
C ASP A 79 16.35 -11.45 13.89
N THR A 80 15.04 -11.42 13.61
CA THR A 80 14.45 -12.17 12.49
C THR A 80 15.02 -11.67 11.16
N LEU A 81 15.09 -10.35 10.92
CA LEU A 81 15.62 -9.79 9.68
C LEU A 81 17.09 -10.20 9.44
N GLU A 82 17.89 -10.27 10.50
CA GLU A 82 19.28 -10.72 10.45
C GLU A 82 19.37 -12.23 10.19
N SER A 83 18.59 -13.07 10.90
CA SER A 83 18.58 -14.52 10.68
C SER A 83 18.15 -14.94 9.26
N LEU A 84 17.28 -14.16 8.62
CA LEU A 84 16.87 -14.37 7.24
C LEU A 84 17.97 -14.02 6.23
N ALA A 85 19.10 -13.46 6.66
CA ALA A 85 20.14 -13.02 5.75
C ALA A 85 20.82 -14.12 4.97
N ASP A 86 20.95 -15.28 5.60
CA ASP A 86 21.61 -16.45 5.06
C ASP A 86 20.63 -17.45 4.39
N GLN A 87 19.36 -17.04 4.23
CA GLN A 87 18.27 -17.85 3.69
C GLN A 87 17.76 -17.25 2.36
N PRO A 88 18.43 -17.50 1.22
CA PRO A 88 18.06 -16.92 -0.07
C PRO A 88 16.64 -17.27 -0.53
N GLU A 89 16.13 -18.44 -0.13
CA GLU A 89 14.75 -18.88 -0.36
C GLU A 89 13.72 -17.98 0.32
N GLU A 90 14.09 -17.32 1.42
CA GLU A 90 13.25 -16.39 2.18
C GLU A 90 13.48 -14.92 1.79
N ALA A 91 14.16 -14.65 0.67
CA ALA A 91 14.47 -13.29 0.24
C ALA A 91 13.22 -12.39 0.14
N SER A 92 12.08 -12.93 -0.27
CA SER A 92 10.81 -12.21 -0.33
C SER A 92 10.32 -11.79 1.05
N LEU A 93 10.35 -12.71 2.02
CA LEU A 93 9.97 -12.43 3.40
C LEU A 93 10.90 -11.39 4.03
N ARG A 94 12.22 -11.56 3.84
CA ARG A 94 13.24 -10.64 4.33
C ARG A 94 13.01 -9.22 3.80
N TYR A 95 12.71 -9.09 2.50
CA TYR A 95 12.42 -7.82 1.86
C TYR A 95 11.17 -7.14 2.45
N LEU A 96 10.06 -7.89 2.59
CA LEU A 96 8.83 -7.36 3.17
C LEU A 96 9.01 -6.92 4.63
N LEU A 97 9.76 -7.69 5.42
CA LEU A 97 10.10 -7.34 6.80
C LEU A 97 10.93 -6.05 6.88
N ALA A 98 11.95 -5.91 6.01
CA ALA A 98 12.75 -4.69 5.91
C ALA A 98 11.90 -3.46 5.54
N LEU A 99 11.00 -3.59 4.56
CA LEU A 99 10.06 -2.53 4.19
C LEU A 99 9.13 -2.14 5.35
N GLN A 100 8.64 -3.12 6.11
CA GLN A 100 7.79 -2.85 7.26
C GLN A 100 8.56 -2.11 8.38
N LEU A 101 9.81 -2.48 8.62
CA LEU A 101 10.68 -1.79 9.59
C LEU A 101 11.07 -0.37 9.12
N LEU A 102 11.27 -0.16 7.81
CA LEU A 102 11.44 1.17 7.20
C LEU A 102 10.18 2.04 7.41
N ARG A 103 8.99 1.48 7.15
CA ARG A 103 7.70 2.19 7.33
C ARG A 103 7.48 2.61 8.79
N ARG A 104 7.97 1.80 9.74
CA ARG A 104 7.96 2.09 11.18
C ARG A 104 9.09 3.05 11.62
N LYS A 105 9.96 3.47 10.70
CA LYS A 105 11.16 4.30 10.97
C LYS A 105 12.18 3.64 11.92
N VAL A 106 12.17 2.30 12.01
CA VAL A 106 13.20 1.54 12.74
C VAL A 106 14.47 1.47 11.88
N LEU A 107 14.29 1.20 10.59
CA LEU A 107 15.36 1.23 9.59
C LEU A 107 15.32 2.56 8.82
N ARG A 108 16.46 2.88 8.21
CA ARG A 108 16.60 3.92 7.20
C ARG A 108 17.48 3.39 6.08
N PHE A 109 17.30 3.94 4.87
CA PHE A 109 18.27 3.70 3.81
C PHE A 109 19.64 4.20 4.25
N ALA A 110 20.67 3.38 4.04
CA ALA A 110 22.03 3.84 4.19
C ALA A 110 22.26 4.97 3.18
N GLU A 111 22.91 6.05 3.60
CA GLU A 111 23.32 7.09 2.68
C GLU A 111 24.28 6.47 1.66
N SER A 112 23.98 6.60 0.37
CA SER A 112 24.96 6.26 -0.65
C SER A 112 26.09 7.27 -0.52
N ARG A 113 27.25 6.84 -0.02
CA ARG A 113 28.46 7.65 -0.12
C ARG A 113 28.67 7.93 -1.60
N SER A 114 28.49 9.18 -2.00
CA SER A 114 28.84 9.63 -3.33
C SER A 114 30.33 9.37 -3.47
N GLU A 115 30.72 8.39 -4.28
CA GLU A 115 32.10 8.27 -4.71
C GLU A 115 32.38 9.53 -5.53
N GLY A 116 33.24 10.40 -5.00
CA GLY A 116 33.76 11.57 -5.68
C GLY A 116 34.92 11.21 -6.59
#